data_AF-A0A9P0IR92-F1
#
_entry.id   AF-A0A9P0IR92-F1
#
_cell.length_a   1.000
_cell.length_b   1.000
_cell.length_c   1.000
_cell.angle_alpha   90.00
_cell.angle_beta   90.00
_cell.angle_gamma   90.00
#
_symmetry.space_group_name_H-M   'P 1'
#
loop_
_entity.id
_entity.type
_entity.pdbx_description
1 polymer ?
#
loop_
_entity_poly.entity_id
_entity_poly.type
_entity_poly.pdbx_seq_one_letter_code
_entity_poly.pdbx_strand_id
1 'polypeptide(L)'
;MVHESRFKSGIYYSQSPSKCSIVLNNVFKTHNNRNIFNGVNLVAHSGKICAILGEINSGKSMLLSCLVGGDKVDKGHIWVLGGQPRTKGSKTLTKYIGYMPQEFCLYRTMTVLELFAYFGNLYNINHKFILWRISYYKHIFTLPPINSTIKKLSFSEKRIISFMIAVFHRPRLVVLDEPTIGLDILKKNQIWKYLHHVITTWKPTVIVATNNIEEAFSATKIAYLKNNKIIFEREVEELNRTNPNKSIDTIIEDLYTSLMSTNVEKNAWFNSNESEIPHNKKLSIYKRLYPRSNIWKFKTIIIQNIKFLTRNFWVFMLLCVIPILQVYLHCIYYGKYPKSIPIAVYNQETDCGHDQCKHIGNCSYFSCHFLYVLSQNGVQINYYGSEFSTKNSITKESIPGFIKVPKNYTIAIVNSLTQSSLKERDELLKSNINFEIDMSSNLYIKNIIATKKKLYVIK
;
A
#
# COMPACT_ATOMS: atom_id res chain seq x y z
N MET A 1 -39.15 6.95 12.53
CA MET A 1 -38.83 6.12 11.35
C MET A 1 -38.63 7.04 10.14
N VAL A 2 -37.38 7.40 9.81
CA VAL A 2 -37.11 8.18 8.59
C VAL A 2 -37.06 7.18 7.44
N HIS A 3 -38.04 7.26 6.54
CA HIS A 3 -38.18 6.39 5.37
C HIS A 3 -36.86 6.26 4.59
N GLU A 4 -36.38 5.02 4.45
CA GLU A 4 -35.28 4.64 3.54
C GLU A 4 -35.55 5.03 2.06
N SER A 5 -36.79 5.42 1.71
CA SER A 5 -37.20 5.77 0.35
C SER A 5 -36.67 7.11 -0.18
N ARG A 6 -36.12 7.99 0.68
CA ARG A 6 -35.63 9.33 0.25
C ARG A 6 -34.18 9.36 -0.28
N PHE A 7 -33.43 8.28 -0.14
CA PHE A 7 -32.09 8.19 -0.73
C PHE A 7 -32.16 7.37 -2.02
N LYS A 8 -31.98 8.02 -3.18
CA LYS A 8 -31.84 7.36 -4.48
C LYS A 8 -30.96 6.13 -4.33
N SER A 9 -31.45 4.99 -4.80
CA SER A 9 -30.84 3.65 -4.81
C SER A 9 -29.56 3.58 -5.66
N GLY A 10 -28.57 4.41 -5.32
CA GLY A 10 -27.27 4.49 -5.97
C GLY A 10 -26.29 3.41 -5.49
N ILE A 11 -26.75 2.17 -5.28
CA ILE A 11 -25.96 0.94 -5.37
C ILE A 11 -26.92 -0.15 -5.88
N TYR A 12 -27.08 -0.18 -7.20
CA TYR A 12 -27.54 -1.27 -8.06
C TYR A 12 -28.24 -2.46 -7.37
N TYR A 13 -29.57 -2.39 -7.27
CA TYR A 13 -30.38 -3.61 -7.38
C TYR A 13 -30.41 -4.01 -8.85
N SER A 14 -29.76 -5.11 -9.19
CA SER A 14 -29.96 -5.79 -10.46
C SER A 14 -29.55 -7.25 -10.36
N GLN A 15 -30.53 -8.09 -10.74
CA GLN A 15 -30.45 -9.47 -11.21
C GLN A 15 -30.46 -10.59 -10.16
N SER A 16 -31.52 -11.41 -10.35
CA SER A 16 -31.82 -12.68 -9.70
C SER A 16 -30.56 -13.40 -9.25
N PRO A 17 -30.36 -13.59 -7.93
CA PRO A 17 -29.24 -14.39 -7.48
C PRO A 17 -29.33 -15.77 -8.13
N SER A 18 -28.21 -16.29 -8.63
CA SER A 18 -28.09 -17.74 -8.82
C SER A 18 -28.55 -18.41 -7.52
N LYS A 19 -29.33 -19.49 -7.62
CA LYS A 19 -29.83 -20.22 -6.43
C LYS A 19 -28.68 -20.48 -5.43
N CYS A 20 -27.51 -20.82 -5.96
CA CYS A 20 -26.27 -21.04 -5.22
C CYS A 20 -25.33 -19.84 -5.37
N SER A 21 -24.85 -19.31 -4.24
CA SER A 21 -23.88 -18.21 -4.18
C SER A 21 -22.46 -18.72 -3.91
N ILE A 22 -22.32 -19.83 -3.20
CA ILE A 22 -21.04 -20.49 -2.93
C ILE A 22 -21.17 -21.96 -3.26
N VAL A 23 -20.18 -22.49 -3.98
CA VAL A 23 -20.03 -23.92 -4.25
C VAL A 23 -18.57 -24.30 -3.99
N LEU A 24 -18.37 -25.22 -3.05
CA LEU A 24 -17.10 -25.92 -2.84
C LEU A 24 -17.25 -27.33 -3.38
N ASN A 25 -16.37 -27.72 -4.30
CA ASN A 25 -16.31 -29.07 -4.85
C ASN A 25 -14.92 -29.68 -4.62
N ASN A 26 -14.90 -30.72 -3.80
CA ASN A 26 -13.78 -31.57 -3.45
C ASN A 26 -12.51 -30.78 -3.11
N VAL A 27 -12.64 -29.83 -2.19
CA VAL A 27 -11.57 -28.88 -1.85
C VAL A 27 -10.56 -29.51 -0.89
N PHE A 28 -9.27 -29.41 -1.24
CA PHE A 28 -8.15 -29.86 -0.41
C PHE A 28 -7.23 -28.70 -0.08
N LYS A 29 -6.72 -28.71 1.15
CA LYS A 29 -5.73 -27.75 1.62
C LYS A 29 -4.80 -28.39 2.63
N THR A 30 -3.52 -28.10 2.47
CA THR A 30 -2.42 -28.49 3.32
C THR A 30 -1.69 -27.24 3.82
N HIS A 31 -1.20 -27.29 5.04
CA HIS A 31 -0.38 -26.24 5.64
C HIS A 31 0.62 -26.88 6.59
N ASN A 32 1.91 -26.56 6.44
CA ASN A 32 3.00 -27.14 7.24
C ASN A 32 2.94 -28.68 7.35
N ASN A 33 2.77 -29.36 6.20
CA ASN A 33 2.62 -30.82 6.08
C ASN A 33 1.42 -31.44 6.83
N ARG A 34 0.47 -30.63 7.31
CA ARG A 34 -0.79 -31.10 7.87
C ARG A 34 -1.94 -30.82 6.92
N ASN A 35 -2.80 -31.82 6.71
CA ASN A 35 -4.04 -31.64 5.96
C ASN A 35 -5.01 -30.81 6.81
N ILE A 36 -5.45 -29.66 6.30
CA ILE A 36 -6.51 -28.84 6.90
C ILE A 36 -7.87 -29.23 6.30
N PHE A 37 -7.93 -29.40 4.98
CA PHE A 37 -9.14 -29.86 4.27
C PHE A 37 -8.85 -31.09 3.45
N ASN A 38 -9.77 -32.05 3.51
CA ASN A 38 -9.66 -33.33 2.81
C ASN A 38 -10.95 -33.63 2.03
N GLY A 39 -11.15 -32.95 0.89
CA GLY A 39 -12.33 -33.14 0.04
C GLY A 39 -13.59 -32.50 0.63
N VAL A 40 -13.50 -31.20 0.94
CA VAL A 40 -14.62 -30.42 1.50
C VAL A 40 -15.60 -30.03 0.39
N ASN A 41 -16.88 -30.34 0.60
CA ASN A 41 -18.01 -29.97 -0.24
C ASN A 41 -19.00 -29.11 0.57
N LEU A 42 -19.48 -28.02 -0.02
CA LEU A 42 -20.42 -27.09 0.63
C LEU A 42 -21.19 -26.31 -0.43
N VAL A 43 -22.51 -26.17 -0.24
CA VAL A 43 -23.34 -25.31 -1.10
C VAL A 43 -24.14 -24.32 -0.26
N ALA A 44 -23.80 -23.03 -0.40
CA ALA A 44 -24.52 -21.95 0.25
C ALA A 44 -25.41 -21.19 -0.73
N HIS A 45 -26.65 -20.96 -0.31
CA HIS A 45 -27.71 -20.39 -1.12
C HIS A 45 -27.91 -18.90 -0.85
N SER A 46 -28.35 -18.16 -1.87
CA SER A 46 -28.65 -16.75 -1.69
C SER A 46 -29.82 -16.52 -0.75
N GLY A 47 -29.73 -15.49 0.10
CA GLY A 47 -30.78 -15.15 1.06
C GLY A 47 -30.91 -16.13 2.22
N LYS A 48 -29.90 -16.97 2.47
CA LYS A 48 -29.84 -17.87 3.64
C LYS A 48 -28.59 -17.58 4.46
N ILE A 49 -28.65 -17.91 5.76
CA ILE A 49 -27.50 -17.91 6.67
C ILE A 49 -27.01 -19.36 6.78
N CYS A 50 -25.76 -19.61 6.43
CA CYS A 50 -25.10 -20.90 6.60
C CYS A 50 -24.05 -20.77 7.71
N ALA A 51 -24.24 -21.53 8.79
CA ALA A 51 -23.26 -21.65 9.87
C ALA A 51 -22.32 -22.83 9.60
N ILE A 52 -21.02 -22.57 9.63
CA ILE A 52 -19.97 -23.58 9.64
C ILE A 52 -19.61 -23.82 11.10
N LEU A 53 -20.13 -24.90 11.66
CA LEU A 53 -19.88 -25.30 13.04
C LEU A 53 -18.68 -26.25 13.09
N GLY A 54 -17.77 -26.05 14.02
CA GLY A 54 -16.65 -26.95 14.23
C GLY A 54 -15.82 -26.59 15.45
N GLU A 55 -14.97 -27.50 15.88
CA GLU A 55 -14.09 -27.29 17.03
C GLU A 55 -13.03 -26.19 16.77
N ILE A 56 -12.32 -25.78 17.82
CA ILE A 56 -11.19 -24.86 17.69
C ILE A 56 -10.11 -25.53 16.83
N ASN A 57 -9.49 -24.79 15.91
CA ASN A 57 -8.47 -25.30 14.97
C ASN A 57 -8.96 -26.34 13.94
N SER A 58 -10.27 -26.52 13.75
CA SER A 58 -10.84 -27.38 12.69
C SER A 58 -10.63 -26.85 11.27
N GLY A 59 -10.06 -25.65 11.10
CA GLY A 59 -9.78 -25.04 9.81
C GLY A 59 -10.84 -24.06 9.30
N LYS A 60 -11.86 -23.71 10.10
CA LYS A 60 -12.93 -22.77 9.68
C LYS A 60 -12.40 -21.46 9.10
N SER A 61 -11.49 -20.77 9.81
CA SER A 61 -10.91 -19.49 9.37
C SER A 61 -10.15 -19.62 8.05
N MET A 62 -9.41 -20.72 7.84
CA MET A 62 -8.71 -21.02 6.59
C MET A 62 -9.70 -21.26 5.44
N LEU A 63 -10.85 -21.88 5.72
CA LEU A 63 -11.91 -22.14 4.73
C LEU A 63 -12.53 -20.82 4.29
N LEU A 64 -12.82 -19.95 5.25
CA LEU A 64 -13.32 -18.60 5.00
C LEU A 64 -12.30 -17.76 4.22
N SER A 65 -11.01 -17.85 4.53
CA SER A 65 -9.94 -17.18 3.79
C SER A 65 -9.87 -17.64 2.33
N CYS A 66 -10.04 -18.95 2.07
CA CYS A 66 -10.11 -19.50 0.72
C CYS A 66 -11.34 -18.98 -0.05
N LEU A 67 -12.51 -18.85 0.63
CA LEU A 67 -13.73 -18.30 0.03
C LEU A 67 -13.56 -16.85 -0.42
N VAL A 68 -12.94 -16.00 0.42
CA VAL A 68 -12.72 -14.58 0.08
C VAL A 68 -11.52 -14.38 -0.86
N GLY A 69 -10.77 -15.44 -1.16
CA GLY A 69 -9.62 -15.42 -2.05
C GLY A 69 -8.32 -14.94 -1.41
N GLY A 70 -8.24 -14.94 -0.08
CA GLY A 70 -7.00 -14.69 0.67
C GLY A 70 -5.99 -15.83 0.46
N ASP A 71 -6.45 -17.06 0.69
CA ASP A 71 -5.65 -18.27 0.50
C ASP A 71 -6.01 -19.04 -0.78
N LYS A 72 -5.02 -19.75 -1.33
CA LYS A 72 -5.20 -20.63 -2.49
C LYS A 72 -5.51 -22.05 -2.01
N VAL A 73 -6.48 -22.71 -2.61
CA VAL A 73 -6.68 -24.15 -2.45
C VAL A 73 -5.61 -24.96 -3.21
N ASP A 74 -5.31 -26.16 -2.72
CA ASP A 74 -4.29 -27.01 -3.34
C ASP A 74 -4.90 -27.90 -4.43
N LYS A 75 -6.10 -28.44 -4.18
CA LYS A 75 -6.92 -29.18 -5.16
C LYS A 75 -8.41 -28.86 -4.98
N GLY A 76 -9.21 -29.15 -5.99
CA GLY A 76 -10.65 -28.89 -6.02
C GLY A 76 -11.01 -27.53 -6.59
N HIS A 77 -12.30 -27.20 -6.54
CA HIS A 77 -12.85 -25.99 -7.15
C HIS A 77 -13.72 -25.20 -6.17
N ILE A 78 -13.53 -23.88 -6.18
CA ILE A 78 -14.33 -22.93 -5.41
C ILE A 78 -15.00 -21.96 -6.39
N TRP A 79 -16.32 -21.83 -6.29
CA TRP A 79 -17.08 -20.78 -6.96
C TRP A 79 -17.76 -19.90 -5.93
N VAL A 80 -17.57 -18.59 -6.06
CA VAL A 80 -18.15 -17.55 -5.21
C VAL A 80 -18.81 -16.52 -6.11
N LEU A 81 -20.10 -16.29 -5.89
CA LEU A 81 -20.94 -15.38 -6.69
C LEU A 81 -20.77 -15.62 -8.21
N GLY A 82 -20.69 -16.89 -8.61
CA GLY A 82 -20.55 -17.30 -10.01
C GLY A 82 -19.14 -17.18 -10.61
N GLY A 83 -18.12 -16.83 -9.83
CA GLY A 83 -16.73 -16.78 -10.31
C GLY A 83 -15.74 -17.46 -9.37
N GLN A 84 -14.57 -17.80 -9.90
CA GLN A 84 -13.51 -18.41 -9.09
C GLN A 84 -12.68 -17.33 -8.37
N PRO A 85 -12.44 -17.46 -7.05
CA PRO A 85 -11.55 -16.57 -6.32
C PRO A 85 -10.15 -16.52 -6.93
N ARG A 86 -9.44 -15.39 -6.73
CA ARG A 86 -8.02 -15.22 -7.10
C ARG A 86 -7.71 -15.33 -8.61
N THR A 87 -8.73 -15.24 -9.47
CA THR A 87 -8.60 -15.09 -10.93
C THR A 87 -8.59 -13.60 -11.36
N LYS A 88 -8.24 -13.29 -12.62
CA LYS A 88 -8.27 -11.89 -13.13
C LYS A 88 -9.65 -11.23 -12.96
N GLY A 89 -10.75 -12.00 -13.03
CA GLY A 89 -12.12 -11.55 -12.75
C GLY A 89 -12.45 -11.37 -11.26
N SER A 90 -11.66 -11.95 -10.36
CA SER A 90 -11.85 -11.89 -8.90
C SER A 90 -11.75 -10.48 -8.31
N LYS A 91 -11.05 -9.54 -8.97
CA LYS A 91 -10.95 -8.14 -8.52
C LYS A 91 -12.30 -7.42 -8.51
N THR A 92 -13.25 -7.90 -9.31
CA THR A 92 -14.63 -7.39 -9.37
C THR A 92 -15.48 -8.00 -8.26
N LEU A 93 -15.24 -9.27 -7.92
CA LEU A 93 -15.99 -10.03 -6.91
C LEU A 93 -15.80 -9.48 -5.49
N THR A 94 -14.59 -9.06 -5.12
CA THR A 94 -14.29 -8.55 -3.77
C THR A 94 -15.10 -7.30 -3.38
N LYS A 95 -15.65 -6.55 -4.35
CA LYS A 95 -16.53 -5.40 -4.08
C LYS A 95 -17.90 -5.80 -3.54
N TYR A 96 -18.29 -7.05 -3.70
CA TYR A 96 -19.59 -7.59 -3.29
C TYR A 96 -19.48 -8.50 -2.07
N ILE A 97 -18.30 -8.58 -1.45
CA ILE A 97 -18.00 -9.45 -0.32
C ILE A 97 -17.69 -8.59 0.89
N GLY A 98 -18.43 -8.78 1.98
CA GLY A 98 -18.10 -8.29 3.30
C GLY A 98 -17.40 -9.39 4.08
N TYR A 99 -16.15 -9.17 4.49
CA TYR A 99 -15.40 -10.15 5.28
C TYR A 99 -15.05 -9.57 6.65
N MET A 100 -15.33 -10.35 7.69
CA MET A 100 -14.91 -10.09 9.06
C MET A 100 -14.05 -11.26 9.54
N PRO A 101 -12.71 -11.09 9.62
CA PRO A 101 -11.84 -12.08 10.21
C PRO A 101 -11.97 -12.13 11.74
N GLN A 102 -11.45 -13.20 12.34
CA GLN A 102 -11.40 -13.36 13.79
C GLN A 102 -10.53 -12.27 14.45
N GLU A 103 -9.41 -11.89 13.82
CA GLU A 103 -8.54 -10.80 14.28
C GLU A 103 -9.06 -9.42 13.89
N PHE A 104 -8.75 -8.39 14.68
CA PHE A 104 -9.20 -7.03 14.38
C PHE A 104 -8.37 -6.35 13.29
N CYS A 105 -8.94 -6.22 12.10
CA CYS A 105 -8.38 -5.41 11.01
C CYS A 105 -8.78 -3.92 11.10
N LEU A 106 -8.71 -3.32 12.30
CA LEU A 106 -9.13 -1.93 12.55
C LEU A 106 -7.93 -1.00 12.76
N TYR A 107 -7.95 0.18 12.13
CA TYR A 107 -6.90 1.19 12.31
C TYR A 107 -6.98 1.84 13.69
N ARG A 108 -6.05 1.45 14.58
CA ARG A 108 -6.04 1.84 16.00
C ARG A 108 -5.99 3.36 16.23
N THR A 109 -5.35 4.11 15.33
CA THR A 109 -5.18 5.57 15.42
C THR A 109 -6.37 6.37 14.91
N MET A 110 -7.31 5.73 14.20
CA MET A 110 -8.51 6.40 13.68
C MET A 110 -9.59 6.56 14.75
N THR A 111 -10.48 7.52 14.53
CA THR A 111 -11.75 7.56 15.27
C THR A 111 -12.79 6.65 14.62
N VAL A 112 -13.87 6.35 15.35
CA VAL A 112 -15.00 5.57 14.82
C VAL A 112 -15.57 6.21 13.55
N LEU A 113 -15.79 7.53 13.58
CA LEU A 113 -16.28 8.28 12.41
C LEU A 113 -15.35 8.13 11.21
N GLU A 114 -14.04 8.31 11.42
CA GLU A 114 -13.06 8.24 10.35
C GLU A 114 -12.94 6.85 9.76
N LEU A 115 -13.09 5.81 10.58
CA LEU A 115 -13.04 4.43 10.15
C LEU A 115 -14.23 4.10 9.23
N PHE A 116 -15.45 4.47 9.62
CA PHE A 116 -16.63 4.32 8.76
C PHE A 116 -16.53 5.18 7.49
N ALA A 117 -16.03 6.41 7.60
CA ALA A 117 -15.79 7.26 6.44
C ALA A 117 -14.75 6.65 5.49
N TYR A 118 -13.68 6.06 6.03
CA TYR A 118 -12.63 5.41 5.26
C TYR A 118 -13.18 4.23 4.46
N PHE A 119 -13.82 3.26 5.11
CA PHE A 119 -14.38 2.10 4.42
C PHE A 119 -15.52 2.51 3.48
N GLY A 120 -16.38 3.46 3.89
CA GLY A 120 -17.43 3.99 3.03
C GLY A 120 -16.87 4.62 1.75
N ASN A 121 -15.81 5.43 1.85
CA ASN A 121 -15.17 6.04 0.70
C ASN A 121 -14.47 5.01 -0.20
N LEU A 122 -13.86 3.95 0.36
CA LEU A 122 -13.31 2.84 -0.43
C LEU A 122 -14.35 2.15 -1.30
N TYR A 123 -15.57 1.98 -0.76
CA TYR A 123 -16.73 1.45 -1.48
C TYR A 123 -17.52 2.52 -2.27
N ASN A 124 -17.01 3.75 -2.35
CA ASN A 124 -17.61 4.88 -3.06
C ASN A 124 -19.03 5.24 -2.58
N ILE A 125 -19.27 5.11 -1.28
CA ILE A 125 -20.54 5.44 -0.64
C ILE A 125 -20.61 6.95 -0.38
N ASN A 126 -21.76 7.57 -0.68
CA ASN A 126 -21.97 8.99 -0.42
C ASN A 126 -21.83 9.31 1.09
N HIS A 127 -21.06 10.36 1.41
CA HIS A 127 -20.84 10.83 2.78
C HIS A 127 -22.14 11.04 3.59
N LYS A 128 -23.21 11.57 2.97
CA LYS A 128 -24.52 11.72 3.66
C LYS A 128 -25.10 10.36 4.08
N PHE A 129 -24.95 9.35 3.23
CA PHE A 129 -25.39 7.98 3.52
C PHE A 129 -24.50 7.31 4.57
N ILE A 130 -23.20 7.62 4.58
CA ILE A 130 -22.27 7.16 5.63
C ILE A 130 -22.75 7.65 7.00
N LEU A 131 -22.99 8.95 7.15
CA LEU A 131 -23.47 9.54 8.41
C LEU A 131 -24.83 8.96 8.83
N TRP A 132 -25.75 8.81 7.88
CA TRP A 132 -27.06 8.20 8.14
C TRP A 132 -26.91 6.75 8.64
N ARG A 133 -26.07 5.94 8.00
CA ARG A 133 -25.82 4.55 8.43
C ARG A 133 -25.21 4.49 9.82
N ILE A 134 -24.22 5.35 10.12
CA ILE A 134 -23.62 5.43 11.47
C ILE A 134 -24.71 5.75 12.51
N SER A 135 -25.62 6.67 12.21
CA SER A 135 -26.75 6.99 13.10
C SER A 135 -27.68 5.79 13.29
N TYR A 136 -28.09 5.12 12.21
CA TYR A 136 -28.92 3.92 12.25
C TYR A 136 -28.27 2.81 13.11
N TYR A 137 -26.98 2.61 12.93
CA TYR A 137 -26.15 1.69 13.67
C TYR A 137 -25.98 2.03 15.15
N LYS A 138 -25.89 3.32 15.48
CA LYS A 138 -25.88 3.79 16.86
C LYS A 138 -27.16 3.40 17.60
N HIS A 139 -28.31 3.39 16.92
CA HIS A 139 -29.59 2.98 17.52
C HIS A 139 -29.70 1.47 17.74
N ILE A 140 -29.08 0.64 16.90
CA ILE A 140 -29.20 -0.82 16.99
C ILE A 140 -28.21 -1.42 17.98
N PHE A 141 -26.95 -0.97 17.95
CA PHE A 141 -25.83 -1.60 18.66
C PHE A 141 -25.25 -0.75 19.80
N THR A 142 -25.84 0.42 20.09
CA THR A 142 -25.34 1.38 21.09
C THR A 142 -23.85 1.69 20.88
N LEU A 143 -23.54 2.31 19.74
CA LEU A 143 -22.15 2.61 19.37
C LEU A 143 -21.47 3.56 20.37
N PRO A 144 -20.15 3.41 20.59
CA PRO A 144 -19.36 4.38 21.33
C PRO A 144 -19.39 5.77 20.66
N PRO A 145 -18.97 6.83 21.37
CA PRO A 145 -18.88 8.17 20.81
C PRO A 145 -18.09 8.17 19.49
N ILE A 146 -18.63 8.80 18.45
CA ILE A 146 -18.04 8.75 17.09
C ILE A 146 -16.61 9.34 17.01
N ASN A 147 -16.26 10.20 17.97
CA ASN A 147 -14.94 10.84 18.09
C ASN A 147 -13.94 10.01 18.92
N SER A 148 -14.38 8.91 19.54
CA SER A 148 -13.49 8.00 20.27
C SER A 148 -12.51 7.33 19.31
N THR A 149 -11.26 7.18 19.75
CA THR A 149 -10.23 6.48 18.98
C THR A 149 -10.37 4.98 19.15
N ILE A 150 -10.18 4.22 18.07
CA ILE A 150 -10.31 2.75 18.07
C ILE A 150 -9.40 2.10 19.11
N LYS A 151 -8.21 2.66 19.36
CA LYS A 151 -7.29 2.16 20.42
C LYS A 151 -7.96 2.09 21.79
N LYS A 152 -8.77 3.09 22.16
CA LYS A 152 -9.40 3.23 23.49
C LYS A 152 -10.63 2.35 23.71
N LEU A 153 -11.19 1.78 22.63
CA LEU A 153 -12.40 0.97 22.71
C LEU A 153 -12.14 -0.39 23.37
N SER A 154 -13.16 -0.91 24.06
CA SER A 154 -13.21 -2.27 24.57
C SER A 154 -13.18 -3.31 23.43
N PHE A 155 -12.89 -4.56 23.79
CA PHE A 155 -12.92 -5.67 22.83
C PHE A 155 -14.31 -5.82 22.18
N SER A 156 -15.36 -5.74 23.00
CA SER A 156 -16.76 -5.87 22.55
C SER A 156 -17.15 -4.77 21.55
N GLU A 157 -16.77 -3.51 21.82
CA GLU A 157 -17.03 -2.40 20.89
C GLU A 157 -16.26 -2.55 19.58
N LYS A 158 -14.99 -2.97 19.64
CA LYS A 158 -14.17 -3.26 18.44
C LYS A 158 -14.81 -4.36 17.60
N ARG A 159 -15.32 -5.42 18.23
CA ARG A 159 -15.99 -6.54 17.57
C ARG A 159 -17.26 -6.10 16.84
N ILE A 160 -18.10 -5.33 17.52
CA ILE A 160 -19.30 -4.72 16.92
C ILE A 160 -18.94 -3.83 15.73
N ILE A 161 -17.94 -2.94 15.88
CA ILE A 161 -17.51 -2.07 14.79
C ILE A 161 -16.98 -2.88 13.60
N SER A 162 -16.20 -3.94 13.85
CA SER A 162 -15.69 -4.83 12.81
C SER A 162 -16.81 -5.51 12.04
N PHE A 163 -17.82 -6.02 12.75
CA PHE A 163 -19.03 -6.59 12.14
C PHE A 163 -19.74 -5.57 11.26
N MET A 164 -19.93 -4.36 11.77
CA MET A 164 -20.68 -3.30 11.09
C MET A 164 -19.97 -2.82 9.83
N ILE A 165 -18.64 -2.76 9.83
CA ILE A 165 -17.84 -2.43 8.65
C ILE A 165 -17.99 -3.50 7.56
N ALA A 166 -17.99 -4.80 7.94
CA ALA A 166 -18.15 -5.89 6.99
C ALA A 166 -19.50 -5.81 6.24
N VAL A 167 -20.58 -5.46 6.94
CA VAL A 167 -21.93 -5.33 6.37
C VAL A 167 -22.26 -3.91 5.85
N PHE A 168 -21.38 -2.93 6.07
CA PHE A 168 -21.64 -1.50 5.84
C PHE A 168 -22.05 -1.18 4.40
N HIS A 169 -21.43 -1.84 3.43
CA HIS A 169 -21.59 -1.55 2.01
C HIS A 169 -22.69 -2.38 1.33
N ARG A 170 -23.51 -3.11 2.11
CA ARG A 170 -24.55 -4.03 1.61
C ARG A 170 -24.00 -5.07 0.61
N PRO A 171 -23.04 -5.90 1.03
CA PRO A 171 -22.49 -6.95 0.17
C PRO A 171 -23.56 -7.99 -0.23
N ARG A 172 -23.30 -8.70 -1.34
CA ARG A 172 -24.08 -9.89 -1.75
C ARG A 172 -23.68 -11.14 -0.97
N LEU A 173 -22.43 -11.19 -0.51
CA LEU A 173 -21.90 -12.24 0.34
C LEU A 173 -21.28 -11.63 1.60
N VAL A 174 -21.75 -12.04 2.77
CA VAL A 174 -21.15 -11.70 4.06
C VAL A 174 -20.46 -12.96 4.58
N VAL A 175 -19.18 -12.86 4.94
CA VAL A 175 -18.38 -13.92 5.54
C VAL A 175 -17.90 -13.44 6.90
N LEU A 176 -18.31 -14.13 7.96
CA LEU A 176 -18.05 -13.75 9.35
C LEU A 176 -17.33 -14.88 10.06
N ASP A 177 -16.17 -14.57 10.64
CA ASP A 177 -15.38 -15.51 11.42
C ASP A 177 -15.49 -15.19 12.91
N GLU A 178 -16.16 -16.06 13.66
CA GLU A 178 -16.43 -15.94 15.10
C GLU A 178 -16.98 -14.54 15.47
N PRO A 179 -18.09 -14.07 14.86
CA PRO A 179 -18.54 -12.68 14.98
C PRO A 179 -18.98 -12.29 16.39
N THR A 180 -19.42 -13.26 17.20
CA THR A 180 -19.96 -13.05 18.54
C THR A 180 -18.98 -13.36 19.68
N ILE A 181 -17.74 -13.73 19.35
CA ILE A 181 -16.73 -14.08 20.35
C ILE A 181 -16.47 -12.89 21.29
N GLY A 182 -16.43 -13.17 22.60
CA GLY A 182 -16.19 -12.16 23.64
C GLY A 182 -17.27 -11.08 23.75
N LEU A 183 -18.48 -11.31 23.23
CA LEU A 183 -19.64 -10.44 23.42
C LEU A 183 -20.56 -10.94 24.53
N ASP A 184 -21.26 -9.99 25.17
CA ASP A 184 -22.38 -10.28 26.07
C ASP A 184 -23.61 -10.81 25.29
N ILE A 185 -24.49 -11.54 25.97
CA ILE A 185 -25.67 -12.20 25.38
C ILE A 185 -26.55 -11.18 24.62
N LEU A 186 -26.71 -9.97 25.16
CA LEU A 186 -27.52 -8.92 24.55
C LEU A 186 -26.96 -8.51 23.17
N LYS A 187 -25.66 -8.26 23.06
CA LYS A 187 -25.01 -7.89 21.79
C LYS A 187 -24.97 -9.05 20.80
N LYS A 188 -24.79 -10.29 21.27
CA LYS A 188 -24.94 -11.48 20.41
C LYS A 188 -26.32 -11.49 19.76
N ASN A 189 -27.36 -11.32 20.56
CA ASN A 189 -28.74 -11.28 20.09
C ASN A 189 -28.99 -10.10 19.14
N GLN A 190 -28.38 -8.94 19.36
CA GLN A 190 -28.46 -7.81 18.43
C GLN A 190 -27.82 -8.13 17.07
N ILE A 191 -26.65 -8.79 17.05
CA ILE A 191 -25.98 -9.21 15.80
C ILE A 191 -26.88 -10.17 15.03
N TRP A 192 -27.42 -11.20 15.69
CA TRP A 192 -28.28 -12.18 15.05
C TRP A 192 -29.60 -11.57 14.57
N LYS A 193 -30.26 -10.75 15.38
CA LYS A 193 -31.45 -9.98 14.95
C LYS A 193 -31.15 -9.13 13.71
N TYR A 194 -30.00 -8.49 13.67
CA TYR A 194 -29.57 -7.73 12.50
C TYR A 194 -29.34 -8.65 11.29
N LEU A 195 -28.67 -9.79 11.45
CA LEU A 195 -28.46 -10.76 10.37
C LEU A 195 -29.78 -11.26 9.77
N HIS A 196 -30.76 -11.61 10.59
CA HIS A 196 -32.09 -11.99 10.11
C HIS A 196 -32.81 -10.83 9.39
N HIS A 197 -32.66 -9.60 9.89
CA HIS A 197 -33.22 -8.41 9.24
C HIS A 197 -32.59 -8.15 7.86
N VAL A 198 -31.27 -8.30 7.70
CA VAL A 198 -30.63 -8.09 6.39
C VAL A 198 -30.98 -9.17 5.38
N ILE A 199 -31.18 -10.40 5.84
CA ILE A 199 -31.67 -11.51 5.03
C ILE A 199 -33.05 -11.20 4.44
N THR A 200 -33.97 -10.64 5.21
CA THR A 200 -35.31 -10.32 4.70
C THR A 200 -35.34 -9.07 3.82
N THR A 201 -34.48 -8.08 4.10
CA THR A 201 -34.48 -6.79 3.39
C THR A 201 -33.74 -6.80 2.06
N TRP A 202 -32.48 -7.27 2.00
CA TRP A 202 -31.70 -7.28 0.75
C TRP A 202 -31.13 -8.65 0.36
N LYS A 203 -31.44 -9.70 1.13
CA LYS A 203 -31.17 -11.11 0.80
C LYS A 203 -29.71 -11.44 0.45
N PRO A 204 -28.71 -11.03 1.26
CA PRO A 204 -27.34 -11.49 1.07
C PRO A 204 -27.22 -12.99 1.33
N THR A 205 -26.16 -13.61 0.84
CA THR A 205 -25.69 -14.90 1.38
C THR A 205 -24.84 -14.60 2.60
N VAL A 206 -25.07 -15.28 3.72
CA VAL A 206 -24.25 -15.08 4.93
C VAL A 206 -23.61 -16.41 5.31
N ILE A 207 -22.28 -16.41 5.44
CA ILE A 207 -21.51 -17.51 6.03
C ILE A 207 -21.02 -17.06 7.40
N VAL A 208 -21.30 -17.86 8.42
CA VAL A 208 -20.80 -17.64 9.79
C VAL A 208 -19.98 -18.85 10.21
N ALA A 209 -18.69 -18.68 10.50
CA ALA A 209 -17.93 -19.70 11.21
C ALA A 209 -18.08 -19.48 12.71
N THR A 210 -18.44 -20.54 13.43
CA THR A 210 -18.57 -20.51 14.89
C THR A 210 -18.16 -21.85 15.50
N ASN A 211 -17.71 -21.82 16.75
CA ASN A 211 -17.58 -23.01 17.59
C ASN A 211 -18.75 -23.16 18.58
N ASN A 212 -19.67 -22.20 18.62
CA ASN A 212 -20.82 -22.21 19.50
C ASN A 212 -22.02 -22.87 18.81
N ILE A 213 -22.56 -23.89 19.46
CA ILE A 213 -23.65 -24.71 18.95
C ILE A 213 -24.97 -23.93 18.91
N GLU A 214 -25.30 -23.17 19.96
CA GLU A 214 -26.50 -22.32 20.01
C GLU A 214 -26.48 -21.26 18.89
N GLU A 215 -25.31 -20.69 18.63
CA GLU A 215 -25.11 -19.74 17.55
C GLU A 215 -25.35 -20.38 16.18
N ALA A 216 -24.84 -21.60 15.96
CA ALA A 216 -25.07 -22.33 14.71
C ALA A 216 -26.57 -22.61 14.47
N PHE A 217 -27.33 -22.90 15.52
CA PHE A 217 -28.79 -23.11 15.44
C PHE A 217 -29.60 -21.84 15.22
N SER A 218 -28.99 -20.66 15.31
CA SER A 218 -29.63 -19.42 14.86
C SER A 218 -29.57 -19.24 13.34
N ALA A 219 -28.79 -20.05 12.62
CA ALA A 219 -28.68 -19.99 11.16
C ALA A 219 -29.81 -20.76 10.44
N THR A 220 -29.93 -20.57 9.13
CA THR A 220 -30.88 -21.34 8.31
C THR A 220 -30.37 -22.75 8.04
N LYS A 221 -29.05 -22.89 7.88
CA LYS A 221 -28.38 -24.14 7.50
C LYS A 221 -27.10 -24.30 8.32
N ILE A 222 -26.82 -25.52 8.77
CA ILE A 222 -25.59 -25.87 9.49
C ILE A 222 -24.76 -26.82 8.63
N ALA A 223 -23.47 -26.53 8.51
CA ALA A 223 -22.47 -27.44 7.99
C ALA A 223 -21.46 -27.77 9.11
N TYR A 224 -21.37 -29.04 9.49
CA TYR A 224 -20.51 -29.47 10.59
C TYR A 224 -19.14 -29.93 10.08
N LEU A 225 -18.09 -29.19 10.46
CA LEU A 225 -16.70 -29.41 10.10
C LEU A 225 -15.98 -30.15 11.22
N LYS A 226 -15.61 -31.41 10.98
CA LYS A 226 -14.84 -32.25 11.90
C LYS A 226 -13.91 -33.16 11.12
N ASN A 227 -12.74 -33.48 11.68
CA ASN A 227 -11.73 -34.34 11.04
C ASN A 227 -11.37 -33.88 9.61
N ASN A 228 -11.21 -32.57 9.40
CA ASN A 228 -10.83 -31.95 8.12
C ASN A 228 -11.86 -32.11 6.98
N LYS A 229 -13.10 -32.52 7.29
CA LYS A 229 -14.17 -32.71 6.32
C LYS A 229 -15.49 -32.14 6.84
N ILE A 230 -16.38 -31.74 5.92
CA ILE A 230 -17.76 -31.50 6.29
C ILE A 230 -18.45 -32.85 6.44
N ILE A 231 -18.90 -33.15 7.65
CA ILE A 231 -19.53 -34.43 7.99
C ILE A 231 -20.94 -34.45 7.43
N PHE A 232 -21.73 -33.43 7.75
CA PHE A 232 -23.09 -33.24 7.28
C PHE A 232 -23.40 -31.78 7.01
N GLU A 233 -24.45 -31.57 6.23
CA GLU A 233 -25.05 -30.27 5.98
C GLU A 233 -26.58 -30.44 5.97
N ARG A 234 -27.27 -29.68 6.82
CA ARG A 234 -28.71 -29.79 7.08
C ARG A 234 -29.34 -28.43 7.34
N GLU A 235 -30.62 -28.29 7.01
CA GLU A 235 -31.40 -27.11 7.40
C GLU A 235 -31.80 -27.22 8.87
N VAL A 236 -31.73 -26.11 9.61
CA VAL A 236 -32.02 -26.12 11.05
C VAL A 236 -33.50 -26.44 11.33
N GLU A 237 -34.39 -25.99 10.45
CA GLU A 237 -35.82 -26.33 10.55
C GLU A 237 -36.06 -27.84 10.46
N GLU A 238 -35.32 -28.55 9.61
CA GLU A 238 -35.40 -30.01 9.47
C GLU A 238 -34.85 -30.71 10.73
N LEU A 239 -33.74 -30.22 11.28
CA LEU A 239 -33.15 -30.74 12.51
C LEU A 239 -34.10 -30.62 13.71
N ASN A 240 -34.74 -29.46 13.86
CA ASN A 240 -35.68 -29.21 14.94
C ASN A 240 -36.98 -30.04 14.79
N ARG A 241 -37.44 -30.28 13.56
CA ARG A 241 -38.63 -31.12 13.30
C ARG A 241 -38.39 -32.60 13.57
N THR A 242 -37.19 -33.09 13.28
CA THR A 242 -36.83 -34.50 13.48
C THR A 242 -36.50 -34.83 14.94
N ASN A 243 -36.07 -33.84 15.74
CA ASN A 243 -35.69 -34.04 17.14
C ASN A 243 -36.29 -32.96 18.07
N PRO A 244 -37.63 -32.89 18.23
CA PRO A 244 -38.29 -31.79 18.92
C PRO A 244 -37.98 -31.68 20.42
N ASN A 245 -37.54 -32.76 21.08
CA ASN A 245 -37.35 -32.82 22.54
C ASN A 245 -35.88 -33.04 22.97
N LYS A 246 -34.93 -32.96 22.03
CA LYS A 246 -33.51 -33.18 22.34
C LYS A 246 -32.77 -31.86 22.53
N SER A 247 -31.76 -31.88 23.40
CA SER A 247 -30.84 -30.74 23.50
C SER A 247 -30.06 -30.59 22.19
N ILE A 248 -29.67 -29.36 21.89
CA ILE A 248 -28.99 -29.04 20.63
C ILE A 248 -27.69 -29.85 20.47
N ASP A 249 -26.95 -30.03 21.56
CA ASP A 249 -25.70 -30.79 21.59
C ASP A 249 -25.94 -32.28 21.29
N THR A 250 -26.99 -32.88 21.87
CA THR A 250 -27.32 -34.29 21.63
C THR A 250 -27.76 -34.53 20.18
N ILE A 251 -28.44 -33.56 19.55
CA ILE A 251 -28.80 -33.66 18.12
C ILE A 251 -27.53 -33.79 17.26
N ILE A 252 -26.50 -32.99 17.52
CA ILE A 252 -25.25 -33.04 16.73
C ILE A 252 -24.49 -34.33 16.98
N GLU A 253 -24.36 -34.77 18.24
CA GLU A 253 -23.65 -35.99 18.59
C GLU A 253 -24.36 -37.25 18.07
N ASP A 254 -25.69 -37.30 18.11
CA ASP A 254 -26.48 -38.40 17.56
C ASP A 254 -26.30 -38.47 16.03
N LEU A 255 -26.34 -37.33 15.34
CA LEU A 255 -26.11 -37.27 13.89
C LEU A 255 -24.70 -37.68 13.54
N TYR A 256 -23.71 -37.23 14.29
CA TYR A 256 -22.32 -37.61 14.10
C TYR A 256 -22.13 -39.12 14.27
N THR A 257 -22.68 -39.70 15.35
CA THR A 257 -22.56 -41.12 15.64
C THR A 257 -23.27 -41.98 14.60
N SER A 258 -24.48 -41.59 14.19
CA SER A 258 -25.27 -42.26 13.15
C SER A 258 -24.56 -42.27 11.78
N LEU A 259 -23.92 -41.16 11.41
CA LEU A 259 -23.17 -41.04 10.15
C LEU A 259 -21.82 -41.75 10.18
N MET A 260 -21.26 -42.01 11.36
CA MET A 260 -20.01 -42.77 11.50
C MET A 260 -20.26 -44.28 11.60
N SER A 261 -21.39 -44.71 12.18
CA SER A 261 -21.77 -46.13 12.24
C SER A 261 -22.27 -46.67 10.91
N THR A 262 -22.89 -45.81 10.10
CA THR A 262 -23.20 -46.11 8.70
C THR A 262 -21.96 -45.85 7.85
N ASN A 263 -21.18 -46.91 7.54
CA ASN A 263 -20.08 -46.92 6.56
C ASN A 263 -20.59 -46.66 5.12
N VAL A 264 -21.43 -45.65 4.93
CA VAL A 264 -21.90 -45.24 3.62
C VAL A 264 -20.82 -44.35 3.04
N GLU A 265 -20.03 -44.93 2.15
CA GLU A 265 -19.22 -44.17 1.20
C GLU A 265 -20.06 -43.03 0.61
N LYS A 266 -19.56 -41.80 0.79
CA LYS A 266 -20.16 -40.52 0.43
C LYS A 266 -20.28 -40.30 -1.09
N ASN A 267 -20.78 -41.29 -1.82
CA ASN A 267 -21.04 -41.19 -3.26
C ASN A 267 -22.47 -40.69 -3.56
N ALA A 268 -23.39 -40.71 -2.57
CA ALA A 268 -24.77 -40.26 -2.76
C ALA A 268 -24.94 -38.73 -2.93
N TRP A 269 -23.92 -37.93 -2.57
CA TRP A 269 -23.96 -36.46 -2.75
C TRP A 269 -23.62 -36.00 -4.18
N PHE A 270 -22.92 -36.81 -4.98
CA PHE A 270 -22.56 -36.43 -6.35
C PHE A 270 -23.76 -36.52 -7.30
N ASN A 271 -24.67 -37.48 -7.10
CA ASN A 271 -25.72 -37.75 -8.09
C ASN A 271 -26.92 -36.79 -8.03
N SER A 272 -27.18 -36.09 -6.91
CA SER A 272 -28.33 -35.16 -6.81
C SER A 272 -27.99 -33.71 -7.15
N ASN A 273 -26.74 -33.27 -6.93
CA ASN A 273 -26.36 -31.85 -7.05
C ASN A 273 -25.33 -31.55 -8.15
N GLU A 274 -24.90 -32.53 -8.96
CA GLU A 274 -24.11 -32.26 -10.19
C GLU A 274 -24.82 -31.28 -11.13
N SER A 275 -26.15 -31.26 -11.10
CA SER A 275 -26.98 -30.31 -11.86
C SER A 275 -26.94 -28.86 -11.35
N GLU A 276 -26.43 -28.62 -10.12
CA GLU A 276 -26.37 -27.28 -9.49
C GLU A 276 -24.99 -26.62 -9.56
N ILE A 277 -23.95 -27.35 -9.99
CA ILE A 277 -22.67 -26.73 -10.34
C ILE A 277 -23.00 -25.76 -11.48
N PRO A 278 -22.65 -24.45 -11.36
CA PRO A 278 -22.93 -23.51 -12.45
C PRO A 278 -22.19 -23.99 -13.70
N HIS A 279 -22.94 -24.65 -14.60
CA HIS A 279 -22.42 -25.06 -15.90
C HIS A 279 -21.83 -23.83 -16.57
N ASN A 280 -20.77 -24.06 -17.32
CA ASN A 280 -19.92 -23.10 -18.04
C ASN A 280 -20.68 -22.29 -19.12
N LYS A 281 -21.98 -22.02 -18.95
CA LYS A 281 -22.68 -20.91 -19.58
C LYS A 281 -21.93 -19.67 -19.16
N LYS A 282 -21.08 -19.18 -20.07
CA LYS A 282 -20.47 -17.85 -20.07
C LYS A 282 -21.33 -16.93 -19.21
N LEU A 283 -20.94 -16.71 -17.94
CA LEU A 283 -21.71 -15.89 -17.03
C LEU A 283 -21.67 -14.50 -17.65
N SER A 284 -22.73 -14.21 -18.39
CA SER A 284 -22.80 -13.07 -19.25
C SER A 284 -22.84 -11.87 -18.34
N ILE A 285 -21.70 -11.19 -18.29
CA ILE A 285 -21.69 -9.75 -18.31
C ILE A 285 -22.17 -9.15 -16.97
N TYR A 286 -21.32 -9.22 -15.95
CA TYR A 286 -21.18 -8.11 -15.00
C TYR A 286 -20.54 -6.90 -15.74
N LYS A 287 -21.18 -6.37 -16.80
CA LYS A 287 -20.77 -5.08 -17.40
C LYS A 287 -21.48 -3.95 -16.69
N ARG A 288 -20.67 -2.91 -16.49
CA ARG A 288 -21.02 -1.49 -16.39
C ARG A 288 -21.79 -1.10 -15.13
N LEU A 289 -21.01 -0.67 -14.14
CA LEU A 289 -20.71 0.76 -13.99
C LEU A 289 -19.47 0.90 -13.11
N TYR A 290 -18.31 1.04 -13.74
CA TYR A 290 -17.11 1.49 -13.04
C TYR A 290 -16.72 2.85 -13.60
N PRO A 291 -16.44 3.84 -12.75
CA PRO A 291 -15.56 4.91 -13.15
C PRO A 291 -14.22 4.26 -13.47
N ARG A 292 -13.68 4.54 -14.67
CA ARG A 292 -12.40 4.01 -15.17
C ARG A 292 -11.21 4.35 -14.24
N SER A 293 -11.37 5.33 -13.36
CA SER A 293 -10.34 5.85 -12.48
C SER A 293 -10.47 5.35 -11.05
N ASN A 294 -9.47 4.66 -10.51
CA ASN A 294 -9.35 4.37 -9.07
C ASN A 294 -8.90 5.59 -8.24
N ILE A 295 -9.06 6.80 -8.78
CA ILE A 295 -8.57 8.06 -8.19
C ILE A 295 -9.21 8.35 -6.83
N TRP A 296 -10.49 8.05 -6.63
CA TRP A 296 -11.12 8.25 -5.32
C TRP A 296 -10.53 7.31 -4.25
N LYS A 297 -10.21 6.07 -4.63
CA LYS A 297 -9.55 5.11 -3.72
C LYS A 297 -8.16 5.60 -3.35
N PHE A 298 -7.40 6.05 -4.35
CA PHE A 298 -6.08 6.63 -4.13
C PHE A 298 -6.16 7.87 -3.21
N LYS A 299 -7.10 8.79 -3.47
CA LYS A 299 -7.38 9.94 -2.61
C LYS A 299 -7.73 9.53 -1.18
N THR A 300 -8.57 8.49 -1.01
CA THR A 300 -8.98 7.98 0.31
C THR A 300 -7.78 7.43 1.09
N ILE A 301 -6.91 6.66 0.42
CA ILE A 301 -5.70 6.10 1.02
C ILE A 301 -4.68 7.21 1.34
N ILE A 302 -4.51 8.20 0.47
CA ILE A 302 -3.63 9.36 0.75
C ILE A 302 -4.12 10.11 1.98
N ILE A 303 -5.40 10.45 2.05
CA ILE A 303 -5.97 11.19 3.18
C ILE A 303 -5.75 10.40 4.48
N GLN A 304 -5.92 9.08 4.44
CA GLN A 304 -5.61 8.21 5.57
C GLN A 304 -4.13 8.28 5.96
N ASN A 305 -3.21 8.15 5.00
CA ASN A 305 -1.77 8.15 5.28
C ASN A 305 -1.32 9.51 5.84
N ILE A 306 -1.85 10.61 5.32
CA ILE A 306 -1.61 11.96 5.87
C ILE A 306 -2.09 12.04 7.32
N LYS A 307 -3.31 11.58 7.62
CA LYS A 307 -3.83 11.58 9.00
C LYS A 307 -3.03 10.68 9.93
N PHE A 308 -2.55 9.54 9.45
CA PHE A 308 -1.66 8.67 10.21
C PHE A 308 -0.34 9.37 10.53
N LEU A 309 0.24 10.05 9.55
CA LEU A 309 1.48 10.78 9.71
C LEU A 309 1.33 11.94 10.71
N THR A 310 0.29 12.77 10.56
CA THR A 310 0.07 13.94 11.43
C THR A 310 -0.24 13.56 12.88
N ARG A 311 -0.79 12.37 13.14
CA ARG A 311 -1.05 11.88 14.50
C ARG A 311 0.14 11.17 15.14
N ASN A 312 1.09 10.69 14.34
CA ASN A 312 2.31 10.06 14.82
C ASN A 312 3.48 11.03 14.66
N PHE A 313 3.58 11.97 15.60
CA PHE A 313 4.60 13.03 15.59
C PHE A 313 6.00 12.50 15.28
N TRP A 314 6.42 11.41 15.95
CA TRP A 314 7.74 10.81 15.75
C TRP A 314 7.95 10.30 14.32
N VAL A 315 6.93 9.67 13.72
CA VAL A 315 7.01 9.17 12.34
C VAL A 315 7.04 10.33 11.36
N PHE A 316 6.24 11.39 11.59
CA PHE A 316 6.29 12.61 10.79
C PHE A 316 7.65 13.29 10.87
N MET A 317 8.21 13.42 12.07
CA MET A 317 9.53 14.02 12.28
C MET A 317 10.58 13.22 11.49
N LEU A 318 10.62 11.90 11.68
CA LEU A 318 11.58 11.02 11.03
C LEU A 318 11.49 11.02 9.50
N LEU A 319 10.28 11.00 8.94
CA LEU A 319 10.07 10.90 7.48
C LEU A 319 10.12 12.24 6.74
N CYS A 320 9.71 13.34 7.39
CA CYS A 320 9.60 14.64 6.72
C CYS A 320 10.61 15.65 7.25
N VAL A 321 10.73 15.80 8.57
CA VAL A 321 11.50 16.90 9.17
C VAL A 321 13.00 16.60 9.16
N ILE A 322 13.43 15.38 9.52
CA ILE A 322 14.86 15.01 9.52
C ILE A 322 15.48 15.17 8.12
N PRO A 323 14.88 14.66 7.02
CA PRO A 323 15.47 14.83 5.68
C PRO A 323 15.55 16.30 5.25
N ILE A 324 14.52 17.10 5.54
CA ILE A 324 14.53 18.54 5.24
C ILE A 324 15.65 19.22 6.03
N LEU A 325 15.78 18.91 7.32
CA LEU A 325 16.84 19.45 8.16
C LEU A 325 18.23 19.02 7.66
N GLN A 326 18.39 17.76 7.22
CA GLN A 326 19.65 17.28 6.64
C GLN A 326 20.03 18.03 5.37
N VAL A 327 19.08 18.22 4.45
CA VAL A 327 19.31 19.00 3.22
C VAL A 327 19.62 20.45 3.55
N TYR A 328 18.88 21.04 4.48
CA TYR A 328 19.10 22.42 4.94
C TYR A 328 20.49 22.60 5.55
N LEU A 329 20.88 21.71 6.47
CA LEU A 329 22.21 21.72 7.09
C LEU A 329 23.32 21.49 6.06
N HIS A 330 23.10 20.60 5.08
CA HIS A 330 24.02 20.37 3.97
C HIS A 330 24.20 21.64 3.14
N CYS A 331 23.12 22.31 2.75
CA CYS A 331 23.18 23.56 1.99
C CYS A 331 23.88 24.70 2.76
N ILE A 332 23.69 24.79 4.08
CA ILE A 332 24.43 25.75 4.91
C ILE A 332 25.92 25.41 4.97
N TYR A 333 26.23 24.14 5.17
CA TYR A 333 27.60 23.68 5.39
C TYR A 333 28.48 23.80 4.14
N TYR A 334 27.96 23.42 2.97
CA TYR A 334 28.70 23.58 1.71
C TYR A 334 28.68 25.02 1.17
N GLY A 335 27.79 25.87 1.70
CA GLY A 335 27.67 27.26 1.29
C GLY A 335 27.13 27.42 -0.13
N LYS A 336 27.12 28.67 -0.62
CA LYS A 336 26.76 29.00 -2.01
C LYS A 336 28.00 28.87 -2.90
N TYR A 337 27.81 28.53 -4.17
CA TYR A 337 28.89 28.60 -5.16
C TYR A 337 29.59 29.96 -5.09
N PRO A 338 30.93 30.00 -4.96
CA PRO A 338 31.67 31.26 -4.93
C PRO A 338 31.47 31.99 -6.25
N LYS A 339 30.99 33.23 -6.19
CA LYS A 339 30.90 34.15 -7.32
C LYS A 339 32.05 35.16 -7.20
N SER A 340 32.61 35.61 -8.34
CA SER A 340 33.71 36.58 -8.44
C SER A 340 34.99 36.17 -7.72
N ILE A 341 35.57 35.04 -8.12
CA ILE A 341 36.91 34.63 -7.65
C ILE A 341 37.94 35.50 -8.37
N PRO A 342 38.73 36.34 -7.69
CA PRO A 342 39.81 37.08 -8.33
C PRO A 342 40.95 36.12 -8.69
N ILE A 343 41.47 36.18 -9.91
CA ILE A 343 42.60 35.37 -10.37
C ILE A 343 43.60 36.29 -11.06
N ALA A 344 44.86 36.16 -10.67
CA ALA A 344 45.95 36.92 -11.27
C ALA A 344 46.39 36.24 -12.58
N VAL A 345 46.56 36.98 -13.67
CA VAL A 345 46.93 36.41 -14.97
C VAL A 345 48.18 37.09 -15.49
N TYR A 346 49.16 36.26 -15.83
CA TYR A 346 50.35 36.65 -16.55
C TYR A 346 50.33 35.99 -17.94
N ASN A 347 50.00 36.79 -18.95
CA ASN A 347 49.98 36.32 -20.33
C ASN A 347 51.28 36.73 -21.03
N GLN A 348 52.10 35.76 -21.44
CA GLN A 348 53.33 36.03 -22.18
C GLN A 348 53.13 36.12 -23.70
N GLU A 349 51.94 35.79 -24.22
CA GLU A 349 51.62 35.96 -25.66
C GLU A 349 51.25 37.40 -26.03
N THR A 350 50.83 38.21 -25.05
CA THR A 350 50.36 39.57 -25.25
C THR A 350 51.02 40.52 -24.27
N ASP A 351 51.49 41.68 -24.75
CA ASP A 351 52.11 42.70 -23.89
C ASP A 351 51.04 43.44 -23.06
N CYS A 352 50.74 42.87 -21.90
CA CYS A 352 49.73 43.32 -20.96
C CYS A 352 50.30 44.16 -19.80
N GLY A 353 51.52 44.69 -19.95
CA GLY A 353 52.29 45.26 -18.84
C GLY A 353 51.91 46.66 -18.37
N HIS A 354 51.26 47.47 -19.21
CA HIS A 354 51.02 48.89 -18.91
C HIS A 354 49.56 49.37 -19.06
N ASP A 355 48.72 48.64 -19.80
CA ASP A 355 47.29 48.91 -19.91
C ASP A 355 46.51 47.65 -19.50
N GLN A 356 45.35 47.84 -18.85
CA GLN A 356 44.41 46.79 -18.46
C GLN A 356 43.87 46.02 -19.69
N CYS A 357 44.72 45.26 -20.40
CA CYS A 357 44.50 44.44 -21.59
C CYS A 357 43.15 44.65 -22.30
N LYS A 358 42.85 45.89 -22.75
CA LYS A 358 41.51 46.25 -23.27
C LYS A 358 41.18 45.58 -24.61
N HIS A 359 42.19 44.96 -25.24
CA HIS A 359 42.09 44.30 -26.55
C HIS A 359 41.61 42.83 -26.50
N ILE A 360 41.38 42.25 -25.32
CA ILE A 360 41.06 40.81 -25.17
C ILE A 360 39.74 40.40 -25.85
N GLY A 361 38.79 41.32 -26.02
CA GLY A 361 37.54 41.05 -26.76
C GLY A 361 37.73 40.85 -28.27
N ASN A 362 38.78 41.42 -28.86
CA ASN A 362 39.07 41.39 -30.31
C ASN A 362 40.47 40.81 -30.60
N CYS A 363 40.95 39.90 -29.75
CA CYS A 363 42.30 39.34 -29.84
C CYS A 363 42.32 38.04 -30.67
N SER A 364 43.30 37.90 -31.57
CA SER A 364 43.45 36.73 -32.47
C SER A 364 44.14 35.52 -31.83
N TYR A 365 44.56 35.62 -30.56
CA TYR A 365 45.24 34.53 -29.84
C TYR A 365 44.25 33.63 -29.08
N PHE A 366 44.49 32.32 -29.05
CA PHE A 366 43.66 31.36 -28.30
C PHE A 366 43.68 31.63 -26.78
N SER A 367 44.80 32.13 -26.25
CA SER A 367 44.93 32.52 -24.85
C SER A 367 43.95 33.62 -24.45
N CYS A 368 43.76 34.63 -25.29
CA CYS A 368 42.79 35.69 -25.07
C CYS A 368 41.35 35.16 -25.04
N HIS A 369 41.00 34.27 -25.99
CA HIS A 369 39.66 33.68 -26.03
C HIS A 369 39.37 32.84 -24.78
N PHE A 370 40.34 32.03 -24.34
CA PHE A 370 40.23 31.25 -23.11
C PHE A 370 40.00 32.14 -21.87
N LEU A 371 40.77 33.23 -21.73
CA LEU A 371 40.64 34.18 -20.63
C LEU A 371 39.32 34.97 -20.69
N TYR A 372 38.85 35.32 -21.89
CA TYR A 372 37.54 35.95 -22.08
C TYR A 372 36.41 35.03 -21.60
N VAL A 373 36.40 33.75 -22.02
CA VAL A 373 35.39 32.77 -21.57
C VAL A 373 35.44 32.56 -20.06
N LEU A 374 36.64 32.53 -19.47
CA LEU A 374 36.79 32.47 -18.01
C LEU A 374 36.16 33.68 -17.31
N SER A 375 36.37 34.89 -17.83
CA SER A 375 35.79 36.11 -17.24
C SER A 375 34.26 36.12 -17.26
N GLN A 376 33.64 35.58 -18.31
CA GLN A 376 32.18 35.47 -18.42
C GLN A 376 31.59 34.47 -17.42
N ASN A 377 32.37 33.46 -17.02
CA ASN A 377 31.93 32.41 -16.08
C ASN A 377 32.08 32.80 -14.61
N GLY A 378 32.14 34.10 -14.29
CA GLY A 378 32.12 34.61 -12.92
C GLY A 378 33.48 34.64 -12.22
N VAL A 379 34.58 34.64 -12.98
CA VAL A 379 35.95 34.84 -12.50
C VAL A 379 36.37 36.28 -12.77
N GLN A 380 36.89 36.98 -11.76
CA GLN A 380 37.44 38.32 -11.93
C GLN A 380 38.92 38.19 -12.29
N ILE A 381 39.33 38.70 -13.44
CA ILE A 381 40.69 38.53 -13.95
C ILE A 381 41.49 39.83 -13.77
N ASN A 382 42.61 39.75 -13.05
CA ASN A 382 43.56 40.86 -12.86
C ASN A 382 44.85 40.56 -13.63
N TYR A 383 45.22 41.42 -14.57
CA TYR A 383 46.39 41.22 -15.45
C TYR A 383 47.66 41.85 -14.87
N TYR A 384 48.80 41.18 -15.06
CA TYR A 384 50.10 41.62 -14.58
C TYR A 384 51.17 41.51 -15.68
N GLY A 385 52.14 42.43 -15.69
CA GLY A 385 53.19 42.51 -16.70
C GLY A 385 54.42 41.61 -16.46
N SER A 386 54.60 41.09 -15.25
CA SER A 386 55.73 40.22 -14.92
C SER A 386 55.33 39.09 -13.97
N GLU A 387 55.95 37.92 -14.12
CA GLU A 387 55.73 36.77 -13.22
C GLU A 387 55.99 37.13 -11.75
N PHE A 388 57.00 37.97 -11.48
CA PHE A 388 57.31 38.45 -10.14
C PHE A 388 56.19 39.34 -9.57
N SER A 389 55.63 40.26 -10.36
CA SER A 389 54.47 41.06 -9.93
C SER A 389 53.23 40.20 -9.67
N THR A 390 53.00 39.17 -10.49
CA THR A 390 51.90 38.22 -10.31
C THR A 390 52.07 37.43 -9.02
N LYS A 391 53.26 36.86 -8.77
CA LYS A 391 53.53 36.11 -7.53
C LYS A 391 53.49 36.99 -6.28
N ASN A 392 53.90 38.26 -6.37
CA ASN A 392 53.77 39.21 -5.27
C ASN A 392 52.31 39.63 -5.01
N SER A 393 51.44 39.65 -6.02
CA SER A 393 50.02 39.96 -5.82
C SER A 393 49.28 38.85 -5.06
N ILE A 394 49.72 37.60 -5.21
CA ILE A 394 49.20 36.47 -4.42
C ILE A 394 49.46 36.69 -2.92
N THR A 395 50.68 37.09 -2.57
CA THR A 395 51.09 37.27 -1.17
C THR A 395 50.59 38.58 -0.56
N LYS A 396 50.46 39.66 -1.35
CA LYS A 396 50.03 40.98 -0.86
C LYS A 396 48.52 41.22 -0.93
N GLU A 397 47.87 40.80 -2.02
CA GLU A 397 46.45 41.12 -2.30
C GLU A 397 45.51 39.94 -2.03
N SER A 398 46.01 38.84 -1.47
CA SER A 398 45.21 37.65 -1.09
C SER A 398 44.44 37.04 -2.27
N ILE A 399 45.03 37.06 -3.48
CA ILE A 399 44.45 36.45 -4.67
C ILE A 399 44.64 34.92 -4.59
N PRO A 400 43.57 34.10 -4.71
CA PRO A 400 43.62 32.65 -4.46
C PRO A 400 44.44 31.84 -5.48
N GLY A 401 44.80 32.41 -6.63
CA GLY A 401 45.64 31.73 -7.60
C GLY A 401 46.05 32.60 -8.76
N PHE A 402 47.01 32.10 -9.54
CA PHE A 402 47.44 32.74 -10.76
C PHE A 402 47.51 31.79 -11.95
N ILE A 403 47.31 32.37 -13.14
CA ILE A 403 47.42 31.70 -14.42
C ILE A 403 48.64 32.25 -15.14
N LYS A 404 49.54 31.37 -15.56
CA LYS A 404 50.66 31.70 -16.45
C LYS A 404 50.43 31.07 -17.82
N VAL A 405 50.34 31.92 -18.83
CA VAL A 405 50.29 31.51 -20.23
C VAL A 405 51.69 31.71 -20.84
N PRO A 406 52.33 30.65 -21.37
CA PRO A 406 53.66 30.73 -21.95
C PRO A 406 53.68 31.45 -23.31
N LYS A 407 54.86 31.90 -23.75
CA LYS A 407 55.06 32.46 -25.10
C LYS A 407 54.75 31.42 -26.19
N ASN A 408 54.11 31.86 -27.28
CA ASN A 408 53.77 31.03 -28.44
C ASN A 408 52.82 29.85 -28.15
N TYR A 409 51.99 29.95 -27.11
CA TYR A 409 50.94 28.98 -26.74
C TYR A 409 49.96 28.67 -27.89
N THR A 410 49.46 29.71 -28.58
CA THR A 410 48.52 29.61 -29.70
C THR A 410 49.14 28.80 -30.84
N ILE A 411 50.40 29.06 -31.19
CA ILE A 411 51.13 28.33 -32.24
C ILE A 411 51.38 26.88 -31.80
N ALA A 412 51.77 26.66 -30.55
CA ALA A 412 52.00 25.32 -30.00
C ALA A 412 50.72 24.46 -30.04
N ILE A 413 49.55 25.05 -29.75
CA ILE A 413 48.25 24.35 -29.85
C ILE A 413 47.87 24.04 -31.29
N VAL A 414 48.06 24.97 -32.22
CA VAL A 414 47.76 24.72 -33.64
C VAL A 414 48.65 23.60 -34.18
N ASN A 415 49.92 23.60 -33.82
CA ASN A 415 50.86 22.54 -34.22
C ASN A 415 50.48 21.18 -33.59
N SER A 416 50.07 21.15 -32.32
CA SER A 416 49.66 19.90 -31.67
C SER A 416 48.35 19.32 -32.21
N LEU A 417 47.44 20.17 -32.71
CA LEU A 417 46.20 19.73 -33.36
C LEU A 417 46.41 19.24 -34.80
N THR A 418 47.47 19.69 -35.48
CA THR A 418 47.73 19.41 -36.90
C THR A 418 48.79 18.34 -37.14
N GLN A 419 49.72 18.13 -36.21
CA GLN A 419 50.80 17.13 -36.32
C GLN A 419 50.55 15.94 -35.38
N SER A 420 50.36 14.76 -35.95
CA SER A 420 50.03 13.52 -35.22
C SER A 420 51.23 12.70 -34.73
N SER A 421 52.46 13.25 -34.70
CA SER A 421 53.64 12.45 -34.35
C SER A 421 54.78 13.22 -33.63
N LEU A 422 55.05 12.84 -32.37
CA LEU A 422 56.39 12.64 -31.78
C LEU A 422 57.42 13.80 -31.81
N LYS A 423 57.01 15.06 -31.55
CA LYS A 423 57.88 16.09 -30.93
C LYS A 423 57.40 16.40 -29.51
N GLU A 424 57.31 15.33 -28.73
CA GLU A 424 56.31 15.18 -27.67
C GLU A 424 56.65 15.75 -26.27
N ARG A 425 57.64 16.62 -26.08
CA ARG A 425 57.87 17.20 -24.73
C ARG A 425 58.00 18.72 -24.69
N ASP A 426 58.84 19.31 -25.53
CA ASP A 426 59.06 20.77 -25.49
C ASP A 426 57.89 21.57 -26.07
N GLU A 427 57.17 21.01 -27.06
CA GLU A 427 55.96 21.63 -27.59
C GLU A 427 54.76 21.46 -26.64
N LEU A 428 54.67 20.31 -25.94
CA LEU A 428 53.65 20.09 -24.91
C LEU A 428 53.79 21.06 -23.72
N LEU A 429 55.01 21.37 -23.30
CA LEU A 429 55.26 22.35 -22.24
C LEU A 429 54.86 23.77 -22.67
N LYS A 430 54.95 24.10 -23.97
CA LYS A 430 54.52 25.39 -24.52
C LYS A 430 53.01 25.48 -24.76
N SER A 431 52.32 24.34 -24.91
CA SER A 431 50.85 24.29 -25.01
C SER A 431 50.15 24.16 -23.65
N ASN A 432 50.87 24.17 -22.53
CA ASN A 432 50.28 24.06 -21.20
C ASN A 432 50.09 25.44 -20.56
N ILE A 433 48.87 25.71 -20.08
CA ILE A 433 48.60 26.82 -19.18
C ILE A 433 48.87 26.35 -17.76
N ASN A 434 49.81 27.01 -17.07
CA ASN A 434 50.10 26.68 -15.68
C ASN A 434 49.14 27.42 -14.77
N PHE A 435 48.41 26.65 -13.96
CA PHE A 435 47.54 27.16 -12.91
C PHE A 435 48.16 26.83 -11.56
N GLU A 436 48.51 27.86 -10.80
CA GLU A 436 49.06 27.73 -9.46
C GLU A 436 48.08 28.39 -8.48
N ILE A 437 47.63 27.60 -7.52
CA ILE A 437 46.71 28.05 -6.47
C ILE A 437 47.54 28.30 -5.22
N ASP A 438 47.30 29.44 -4.58
CA ASP A 438 47.88 29.68 -3.28
C ASP A 438 47.15 28.85 -2.22
N MET A 439 47.80 27.75 -1.81
CA MET A 439 47.33 26.92 -0.72
C MET A 439 47.80 27.44 0.66
N SER A 440 48.50 28.56 0.77
CA SER A 440 48.96 29.08 2.07
C SER A 440 47.89 29.91 2.81
N SER A 441 46.94 30.50 2.08
CA SER A 441 45.89 31.34 2.68
C SER A 441 44.83 30.50 3.43
N ASN A 442 44.84 30.66 4.76
CA ASN A 442 44.08 29.91 5.76
C ASN A 442 42.55 29.92 5.59
N LEU A 443 41.98 30.75 4.72
CA LEU A 443 40.53 30.88 4.50
C LEU A 443 39.96 29.78 3.59
N TYR A 444 40.67 29.43 2.51
CA TYR A 444 40.25 28.37 1.60
C TYR A 444 40.62 26.99 2.14
N ILE A 445 41.80 26.86 2.73
CA ILE A 445 42.19 25.67 3.48
C ILE A 445 41.24 25.44 4.66
N LYS A 446 40.77 26.45 5.39
CA LYS A 446 39.72 26.21 6.41
C LYS A 446 38.46 25.60 5.80
N ASN A 447 38.01 26.05 4.64
CA ASN A 447 36.80 25.51 4.00
C ASN A 447 37.03 24.12 3.36
N ILE A 448 38.22 23.85 2.84
CA ILE A 448 38.62 22.57 2.21
C ILE A 448 39.05 21.52 3.26
N ILE A 449 39.60 21.94 4.40
CA ILE A 449 39.96 21.06 5.54
C ILE A 449 38.78 20.90 6.50
N ALA A 450 37.89 21.90 6.66
CA ALA A 450 36.67 21.73 7.44
C ALA A 450 35.77 20.66 6.82
N THR A 451 35.77 20.50 5.50
CA THR A 451 35.08 19.46 4.71
C THR A 451 35.67 18.04 4.86
N LYS A 452 36.30 17.74 6.01
CA LYS A 452 36.80 16.42 6.39
C LYS A 452 35.76 15.30 6.14
N LYS A 453 35.88 14.63 4.99
CA LYS A 453 35.83 13.15 4.88
C LYS A 453 36.44 12.67 3.56
N LYS A 454 37.61 12.03 3.71
CA LYS A 454 38.30 11.09 2.82
C LYS A 454 38.62 11.56 1.40
N LEU A 455 39.72 12.31 1.27
CA LEU A 455 40.60 12.14 0.11
C LEU A 455 41.26 10.77 0.24
N TYR A 456 40.72 9.76 -0.45
CA TYR A 456 41.52 8.59 -0.80
C TYR A 456 42.59 9.08 -1.76
N VAL A 457 43.84 9.13 -1.29
CA VAL A 457 45.00 9.20 -2.17
C VAL A 457 45.03 7.85 -2.90
N ILE A 458 44.54 7.83 -4.13
CA ILE A 458 44.91 6.77 -5.08
C ILE A 458 46.37 7.04 -5.38
N LYS A 459 47.22 6.16 -4.85
CA LYS A 459 48.65 6.13 -5.12
C LYS A 459 48.91 5.13 -6.24
#